data_AF-A0A0C4G465-F1
#
_entry.id   AF-A0A0C4G465-F1
#
_cell.length_a   1.000
_cell.length_b   1.000
_cell.length_c   1.000
_cell.angle_alpha   90.00
_cell.angle_beta   90.00
_cell.angle_gamma   90.00
#
_symmetry.space_group_name_H-M   'P 1'
#
loop_
_entity.id
_entity.type
_entity.pdbx_description
1 polymer ?
#
loop_
_entity_poly.entity_id
_entity_poly.type
_entity_poly.pdbx_seq_one_letter_code
_entity_poly.pdbx_strand_id
1 'polypeptide(L)'
;TCAARITINNKTQPFEFVVLTECSHNVILGWNFLQASQAIIDCGRCELQIEEVIPTGTRNTEFSGKLFAVDNVTIPPLTMRRVPVATTDDRLNCDVLVDSKKFIRLTKEIYIPAAIISIT
;
A
#
# COMPACT_ATOMS: atom_id res chain seq x y z
N THR A 1 2.52 -24.43 9.79
CA THR A 1 3.38 -23.25 9.60
C THR A 1 4.01 -22.88 10.93
N CYS A 2 5.24 -22.36 10.94
CA CYS A 2 5.89 -21.90 12.17
C CYS A 2 5.79 -20.37 12.19
N ALA A 3 5.26 -19.79 13.27
CA ALA A 3 5.18 -18.34 13.42
C ALA A 3 6.34 -17.85 14.28
N ALA A 4 7.11 -16.90 13.78
CA ALA A 4 8.18 -16.24 14.51
C ALA A 4 7.86 -14.75 14.69
N ARG A 5 8.23 -14.19 15.84
CA ARG A 5 8.15 -12.74 16.08
C ARG A 5 9.43 -12.10 15.58
N ILE A 6 9.33 -11.23 14.58
CA ILE A 6 10.48 -10.49 14.06
C ILE A 6 10.44 -9.08 14.61
N THR A 7 11.58 -8.62 15.16
CA THR A 7 11.79 -7.23 15.53
C THR A 7 12.68 -6.54 14.49
N ILE A 8 12.17 -5.50 13.82
CA ILE A 8 12.95 -4.62 12.93
C ILE A 8 12.67 -3.18 13.34
N ASN A 9 13.70 -2.36 13.51
CA ASN A 9 13.58 -0.94 13.90
C ASN A 9 12.64 -0.74 15.12
N ASN A 10 12.83 -1.54 16.17
CA ASN A 10 12.02 -1.57 17.40
C ASN A 10 10.54 -1.97 17.22
N LYS A 11 10.15 -2.52 16.08
CA LYS A 11 8.78 -3.02 15.83
C LYS A 11 8.77 -4.53 15.77
N THR A 12 7.96 -5.16 16.61
CA THR A 12 7.83 -6.61 16.68
C THR A 12 6.51 -7.09 16.10
N GLN A 13 6.55 -7.92 15.05
CA GLN A 13 5.35 -8.48 14.43
C GLN A 13 5.49 -10.00 14.19
N PRO A 14 4.43 -10.79 14.39
CA PRO A 14 4.43 -12.21 14.06
C PRO A 14 4.35 -12.41 12.54
N PHE A 15 5.18 -13.31 12.01
CA PHE A 15 5.18 -13.71 10.61
C PHE A 15 5.30 -15.22 10.49
N GLU A 16 4.63 -15.79 9.50
CA GLU A 16 4.77 -17.21 9.17
C GLU A 16 6.03 -17.45 8.34
N PHE A 17 6.81 -18.44 8.77
CA PHE A 17 8.01 -18.90 8.10
C PHE A 17 7.91 -20.37 7.71
N VAL A 18 8.55 -20.67 6.59
CA VAL A 18 8.93 -22.02 6.21
C VAL A 18 10.29 -22.30 6.85
N VAL A 19 10.39 -23.41 7.58
CA VAL A 19 11.66 -23.85 8.19
C VAL A 19 12.37 -24.74 7.20
N LEU A 20 13.53 -24.31 6.71
CA LEU A 20 14.40 -25.09 5.84
C LEU A 20 15.45 -25.80 6.69
N THR A 21 15.58 -27.12 6.51
CA THR A 21 16.56 -27.95 7.25
C THR A 21 17.99 -27.68 6.80
N GLU A 22 18.18 -27.28 5.54
CA GLU A 22 19.46 -26.92 4.96
C GLU A 22 19.35 -25.57 4.27
N CYS A 23 20.00 -24.56 4.84
CA CYS A 23 20.04 -23.21 4.27
C CYS A 23 21.34 -22.52 4.71
N SER A 24 22.01 -21.84 3.78
CA SER A 24 23.20 -21.04 4.08
C SER A 24 22.89 -19.73 4.80
N HIS A 25 21.63 -19.32 4.83
CA HIS A 25 21.17 -18.09 5.45
C HIS A 25 20.30 -18.41 6.68
N ASN A 26 20.45 -17.66 7.77
CA ASN A 26 19.65 -17.87 8.97
C ASN A 26 18.17 -17.52 8.75
N VAL A 27 17.91 -16.46 7.97
CA VAL A 27 16.56 -15.98 7.66
C VAL A 27 16.54 -15.48 6.22
N ILE A 28 15.48 -15.83 5.48
CA ILE A 28 15.18 -15.27 4.16
C ILE A 28 13.86 -14.53 4.27
N LEU A 29 13.88 -13.22 4.00
CA LEU A 29 12.68 -12.40 3.95
C LEU A 29 12.08 -12.50 2.55
N GLY A 30 11.02 -13.31 2.42
CA GLY A 30 10.32 -13.53 1.16
C GLY A 30 9.45 -12.34 0.73
N TRP A 31 8.93 -12.42 -0.50
CA TRP A 31 8.02 -11.41 -1.04
C TRP A 31 6.76 -11.20 -0.18
N ASN A 32 6.24 -12.26 0.43
CA ASN A 32 5.11 -12.20 1.36
C ASN A 32 5.39 -11.28 2.56
N PHE A 33 6.58 -11.37 3.14
CA PHE A 33 7.02 -10.51 4.24
C PHE A 33 7.13 -9.06 3.77
N LEU A 34 7.82 -8.83 2.64
CA LEU A 34 8.03 -7.50 2.08
C LEU A 34 6.70 -6.81 1.75
N GLN A 35 5.76 -7.54 1.15
CA GLN A 35 4.44 -7.01 0.81
C GLN A 35 3.61 -6.67 2.06
N ALA A 36 3.55 -7.57 3.03
CA ALA A 36 2.77 -7.38 4.26
C ALA A 36 3.31 -6.25 5.14
N SER A 37 4.61 -6.01 5.08
CA SER A 37 5.29 -4.94 5.82
C SER A 37 5.41 -3.63 5.02
N GLN A 38 4.83 -3.58 3.81
CA GLN A 38 4.92 -2.43 2.89
C GLN A 38 6.38 -1.96 2.69
N ALA A 39 7.31 -2.92 2.63
CA ALA A 39 8.73 -2.63 2.59
C ALA A 39 9.13 -1.87 1.31
N ILE A 40 10.07 -0.93 1.46
CA ILE A 40 10.73 -0.20 0.39
C ILE A 40 12.19 -0.65 0.36
N ILE A 41 12.60 -1.23 -0.76
CA ILE A 41 14.00 -1.57 -1.03
C ILE A 41 14.62 -0.41 -1.79
N ASP A 42 15.40 0.43 -1.12
CA ASP A 42 16.15 1.54 -1.73
C ASP A 42 17.58 1.08 -2.05
N CYS A 43 17.80 0.63 -3.29
CA CYS A 43 19.13 0.24 -3.77
C CYS A 43 20.10 1.41 -3.94
N GLY A 44 19.60 2.65 -4.06
CA GLY A 44 20.45 3.83 -4.21
C GLY A 44 21.08 4.24 -2.88
N ARG A 45 20.37 4.01 -1.78
CA ARG A 45 20.85 4.24 -0.41
C ARG A 45 21.38 2.98 0.28
N CYS A 46 21.21 1.81 -0.34
CA CYS A 46 21.49 0.50 0.26
C CYS A 46 20.68 0.27 1.56
N GLU A 47 19.39 0.65 1.55
CA GLU A 47 18.52 0.60 2.73
C GLU A 47 17.26 -0.23 2.45
N LEU A 48 16.80 -0.93 3.49
CA LEU A 48 15.47 -1.52 3.55
C LEU A 48 14.64 -0.70 4.55
N GLN A 49 13.63 -0.01 4.06
CA GLN A 49 12.69 0.73 4.90
C GLN A 49 11.42 -0.08 5.04
N ILE A 50 10.89 -0.14 6.25
CA ILE A 50 9.63 -0.82 6.54
C ILE A 50 8.70 0.26 7.08
N GLU A 51 7.69 0.61 6.30
CA GLU A 51 6.71 1.63 6.71
C GLU A 51 5.95 1.14 7.94
N GLU A 52 5.59 2.10 8.79
CA GLU A 52 4.75 1.86 9.94
C GLU A 52 3.42 1.29 9.46
N VAL A 53 3.19 -0.01 9.65
CA VAL A 53 1.83 -0.52 9.76
C VAL A 53 1.29 0.14 11.02
N ILE A 54 0.68 1.31 10.85
CA ILE A 54 -0.19 1.89 11.86
C ILE A 54 -1.15 0.75 12.18
N PRO A 55 -1.20 0.24 13.43
CA PRO A 55 -2.25 -0.69 13.80
C PRO A 55 -3.53 0.05 13.48
N THR A 56 -4.29 -0.43 12.50
CA THR A 56 -5.59 0.12 12.14
C THR A 56 -6.53 -0.19 13.30
N GLY A 57 -6.35 0.56 14.38
CA GLY A 57 -7.15 0.56 15.60
C GLY A 57 -8.34 1.51 15.49
N THR A 58 -8.42 2.31 14.43
CA THR A 58 -9.72 2.69 13.88
C THR A 58 -10.25 1.47 13.18
N ARG A 59 -11.46 1.02 13.53
CA ARG A 59 -12.21 0.06 12.72
C ARG A 59 -12.21 0.57 11.28
N ASN A 60 -11.31 0.05 10.46
CA ASN A 60 -11.40 0.16 9.04
C ASN A 60 -12.61 -0.69 8.69
N THR A 61 -13.80 -0.08 8.68
CA THR A 61 -14.80 -0.54 7.74
C THR A 61 -14.12 -0.42 6.39
N GLU A 62 -13.62 -1.54 5.87
CA GLU A 62 -13.08 -1.61 4.52
C GLU A 62 -14.12 -0.93 3.64
N PHE A 63 -13.74 0.23 3.07
CA PHE A 63 -14.56 0.85 2.05
C PHE A 63 -14.56 -0.14 0.88
N SER A 64 -15.59 -0.97 0.81
CA SER A 64 -15.78 -1.94 -0.27
C SER A 64 -16.32 -1.27 -1.55
N GLY A 65 -16.54 0.04 -1.52
CA GLY A 65 -16.92 0.83 -2.68
C GLY A 65 -15.79 0.88 -3.71
N LYS A 66 -16.17 0.92 -4.98
CA LYS A 66 -15.25 1.19 -6.08
C LYS A 66 -15.46 2.61 -6.56
N LEU A 67 -14.37 3.36 -6.67
CA LEU A 67 -14.38 4.68 -7.30
C LEU A 67 -14.03 4.54 -8.78
N PHE A 68 -14.79 5.22 -9.63
CA PHE A 68 -14.58 5.24 -11.07
C PHE A 68 -14.52 6.69 -11.56
N ALA A 69 -13.71 6.95 -12.58
CA ALA A 69 -13.75 8.23 -13.26
C ALA A 69 -15.12 8.39 -13.96
N VAL A 70 -15.74 9.56 -13.84
CA VAL A 70 -17.01 9.87 -14.49
C VAL A 70 -16.85 9.89 -16.01
N ASP A 71 -15.69 10.36 -16.48
CA ASP A 71 -15.36 10.50 -17.90
C ASP A 71 -13.89 10.18 -18.16
N ASN A 72 -13.58 9.96 -19.44
CA ASN A 72 -12.20 9.85 -19.90
C ASN A 72 -11.51 11.21 -19.80
N VAL A 73 -10.35 11.24 -19.14
CA VAL A 73 -9.54 12.46 -19.00
C VAL A 73 -8.22 12.28 -19.72
N THR A 74 -7.91 13.21 -20.64
CA THR A 74 -6.57 13.33 -21.22
C THR A 74 -5.71 14.20 -20.31
N ILE A 75 -4.55 13.68 -19.90
CA ILE A 75 -3.57 14.39 -19.08
C ILE A 75 -2.35 14.68 -19.97
N PRO A 76 -2.16 15.93 -20.42
CA PRO A 76 -0.96 16.29 -21.16
C PRO A 76 0.31 16.06 -20.33
N PRO A 77 1.47 15.83 -20.99
CA PRO A 77 2.74 15.68 -20.30
C PRO A 77 3.01 16.84 -19.32
N LEU A 78 3.51 16.50 -18.12
CA LEU A 78 3.90 17.46 -17.08
C LEU A 78 2.76 18.37 -16.58
N THR A 79 1.51 17.96 -16.74
CA THR A 79 0.35 18.72 -16.23
C THR A 79 -0.37 18.01 -15.10
N MET A 80 -1.13 18.79 -14.32
CA MET A 80 -2.03 18.29 -13.29
C MET A 80 -3.48 18.51 -13.73
N ARG A 81 -4.31 17.48 -13.59
CA ARG A 81 -5.74 17.52 -13.89
C ARG A 81 -6.53 16.95 -12.72
N ARG A 82 -7.63 17.63 -12.36
CA ARG A 82 -8.63 17.08 -11.46
C ARG A 82 -9.51 16.11 -12.25
N VAL A 83 -9.65 14.89 -11.73
CA VAL A 83 -10.50 13.85 -12.34
C VAL A 83 -11.75 13.71 -11.48
N PRO A 84 -12.95 13.98 -12.02
CA PRO A 84 -14.19 13.72 -11.30
C PRO A 84 -14.38 12.21 -11.15
N VAL A 85 -14.75 11.77 -9.95
CA VAL A 85 -14.98 10.37 -9.62
C VAL A 85 -16.39 10.17 -9.07
N ALA A 86 -16.95 9.00 -9.35
CA ALA A 86 -18.23 8.55 -8.84
C ALA A 86 -18.06 7.21 -8.09
N THR A 87 -18.97 6.96 -7.16
CA THR A 87 -19.12 5.69 -6.45
C THR A 87 -20.42 5.02 -6.91
N THR A 88 -20.51 3.70 -6.77
CA THR A 88 -21.76 2.95 -6.98
C THR A 88 -22.62 2.84 -5.72
N ASP A 89 -22.14 3.39 -4.60
CA ASP A 89 -22.81 3.29 -3.30
C ASP A 89 -23.23 4.67 -2.80
N ASP A 90 -24.49 5.03 -3.05
CA ASP A 90 -25.12 6.33 -2.75
C ASP A 90 -25.40 6.52 -1.25
N ARG A 91 -25.06 5.56 -0.39
CA ARG A 91 -25.38 5.58 1.05
C ARG A 91 -24.20 5.99 1.94
N LEU A 92 -23.04 6.24 1.35
CA LEU A 92 -21.81 6.47 2.09
C LEU A 92 -21.50 7.96 2.16
N ASN A 93 -21.83 8.58 3.29
CA ASN A 93 -21.35 9.91 3.66
C ASN A 93 -20.10 9.74 4.53
N CYS A 94 -18.94 9.59 3.90
CA CYS A 94 -17.68 9.36 4.60
C CYS A 94 -16.47 9.95 3.90
N ASP A 95 -15.44 10.24 4.69
CA ASP A 95 -14.12 10.63 4.20
C ASP A 95 -13.27 9.39 3.96
N VAL A 96 -12.75 9.26 2.74
CA VAL A 96 -11.90 8.13 2.34
C VAL A 96 -10.51 8.64 2.00
N LEU A 97 -9.48 8.03 2.59
CA LEU A 97 -8.10 8.23 2.15
C LEU A 97 -7.89 7.45 0.85
N VAL A 98 -7.73 8.17 -0.25
CA VAL A 98 -7.35 7.60 -1.53
C VAL A 98 -5.83 7.67 -1.65
N ASP A 99 -5.20 6.51 -1.75
CA ASP A 99 -3.78 6.38 -2.01
C ASP A 99 -3.54 5.75 -3.39
N SER A 100 -2.42 6.12 -4.01
CA SER A 100 -2.05 5.66 -5.33
C SER A 100 -1.40 4.29 -5.29
N LYS A 101 -1.69 3.46 -6.31
CA LYS A 101 -0.87 2.28 -6.53
C LYS A 101 0.52 2.73 -7.02
N LYS A 102 1.55 2.48 -6.21
CA LYS A 102 2.97 2.78 -6.51
C LYS A 102 3.39 2.31 -7.93
N PHE A 103 2.78 1.24 -8.45
CA PHE A 103 3.03 0.68 -9.78
C PHE A 103 2.56 1.56 -10.96
N ILE A 104 1.53 2.40 -10.78
CA ILE A 104 1.03 3.30 -11.84
C ILE A 104 2.10 4.34 -12.18
N ARG A 105 2.82 4.84 -11.17
CA ARG A 105 3.94 5.77 -11.36
C ARG A 105 5.07 5.15 -12.18
N LEU A 106 5.41 3.88 -11.92
CA LEU A 106 6.51 3.19 -12.59
C LEU A 106 6.20 2.85 -14.05
N THR A 107 4.94 2.54 -14.37
CA THR A 107 4.58 2.02 -15.71
C THR A 107 3.93 3.02 -16.63
N LYS A 108 3.31 4.08 -16.07
CA LYS A 108 2.56 5.07 -16.84
C LYS A 108 3.07 6.50 -16.64
N GLU A 109 4.07 6.70 -15.78
CA GLU A 109 4.57 8.02 -15.38
C GLU A 109 3.47 8.94 -14.81
N ILE A 110 2.36 8.34 -14.34
CA ILE A 110 1.25 9.06 -13.73
C ILE A 110 1.43 8.99 -12.22
N TYR A 111 1.46 10.17 -11.59
CA TYR A 111 1.44 10.31 -10.15
C TYR A 111 0.05 10.73 -9.67
N ILE A 112 -0.50 9.99 -8.72
CA ILE A 112 -1.73 10.35 -8.02
C ILE A 112 -1.31 10.66 -6.58
N PRO A 113 -1.44 11.91 -6.10
CA PRO A 113 -1.13 12.21 -4.70
C PRO A 113 -2.15 11.54 -3.77
N ALA A 114 -1.69 11.13 -2.58
CA ALA A 114 -2.60 10.71 -1.54
C ALA A 114 -3.51 11.88 -1.13
N ALA A 115 -4.81 11.65 -1.07
CA ALA A 115 -5.79 12.69 -0.76
C ALA A 115 -6.97 12.11 0.02
N ILE A 116 -7.53 12.91 0.92
CA ILE A 116 -8.81 12.61 1.56
C ILE A 116 -9.91 13.12 0.63
N ILE A 117 -10.83 12.23 0.27
CA ILE A 117 -11.99 12.55 -0.57
C ILE A 117 -13.25 12.31 0.25
N SER A 118 -14.11 13.32 0.31
CA SER A 118 -15.45 13.19 0.90
C SER A 118 -16.40 12.62 -0.16
N ILE A 119 -16.99 11.47 0.14
CA ILE A 119 -18.07 10.87 -0.65
C ILE A 119 -19.37 11.37 -0.02
N THR A 120 -20.22 12.01 -0.82
CA THR A 120 -21.48 12.64 -0.39
C THR A 120 -22.65 12.19 -1.25
#